data_AF-A0A436R1D9-F1
#
_entry.id   AF-A0A436R1D9-F1
#
_cell.length_a   1.000
_cell.length_b   1.000
_cell.length_c   1.000
_cell.angle_alpha   90.00
_cell.angle_beta   90.00
_cell.angle_gamma   90.00
#
_symmetry.space_group_name_H-M   'P 1'
#
loop_
_entity.id
_entity.type
_entity.pdbx_description
1 polymer ?
#
loop_
_entity_poly.entity_id
_entity_poly.type
_entity_poly.pdbx_seq_one_letter_code
_entity_poly.pdbx_strand_id
1 'polypeptide(L)' 'PGLVKSKNVRPPVGTGKIRLVCIGDNGSVDSQPCGGTHVKSTGEVGEIHIGKIEKKGRENRRFRIRFGPMPAN' A
#
# COMPACT_ATOMS: atom_id res chain seq x y z
N PRO A 1 18.50 -8.78 -6.03
CA PRO A 1 17.25 -8.02 -5.76
C PRO A 1 16.03 -8.88 -6.15
N GLY A 2 15.46 -9.57 -5.16
CA GLY A 2 14.43 -10.59 -5.35
C GLY A 2 13.07 -9.98 -5.66
N LEU A 3 12.53 -10.45 -6.79
CA LEU A 3 11.23 -10.14 -7.38
C LEU A 3 10.07 -10.33 -6.39
N VAL A 4 9.32 -9.23 -6.19
CA VAL A 4 7.93 -9.07 -5.70
C VAL A 4 7.21 -10.34 -5.23
N LYS A 5 6.83 -10.40 -3.95
CA LYS A 5 5.90 -11.39 -3.39
C LYS A 5 4.47 -11.12 -3.88
N SER A 6 4.14 -11.56 -5.09
CA SER A 6 2.75 -11.65 -5.55
C SER A 6 2.21 -13.06 -5.26
N LYS A 7 1.04 -13.16 -4.62
CA LYS A 7 0.29 -14.42 -4.56
C LYS A 7 -0.26 -14.69 -5.97
N ASN A 8 0.35 -15.63 -6.68
CA ASN A 8 -0.19 -16.32 -7.87
C ASN A 8 -0.38 -15.53 -9.17
N VAL A 9 0.25 -14.36 -9.38
CA VAL A 9 0.23 -13.72 -10.70
C VAL A 9 1.66 -13.54 -11.19
N ARG A 10 1.98 -14.22 -12.31
CA ARG A 10 3.26 -14.05 -13.00
C ARG A 10 3.41 -12.57 -13.35
N PRO A 11 4.52 -11.91 -12.95
CA PRO A 11 4.79 -10.54 -13.33
C PRO A 11 4.76 -10.41 -14.87
N PRO A 12 4.15 -9.36 -15.43
CA PRO A 12 4.13 -9.17 -16.87
C PRO A 12 5.55 -9.16 -17.42
N VAL A 13 5.83 -10.10 -18.32
CA VAL A 13 7.12 -10.26 -19.01
C VAL A 13 7.10 -9.36 -20.25
N GLY A 14 7.47 -8.07 -20.08
CA GLY A 14 7.58 -7.15 -21.21
C GLY A 14 7.92 -5.70 -20.85
N THR A 15 9.04 -5.25 -21.43
CA THR A 15 9.53 -3.87 -21.66
C THR A 15 9.99 -3.00 -20.47
N GLY A 16 11.32 -2.94 -20.30
CA GLY A 16 12.01 -1.77 -19.74
C GLY A 16 11.81 -1.52 -18.24
N LYS A 17 12.37 -0.42 -17.74
CA LYS A 17 12.50 -0.11 -16.31
C LYS A 17 11.16 -0.10 -15.56
N ILE A 18 11.11 -0.71 -14.37
CA ILE A 18 9.93 -0.69 -13.48
C ILE A 18 10.11 0.41 -12.43
N ARG A 19 9.09 1.24 -12.22
CA ARG A 19 9.06 2.20 -11.11
C ARG A 19 8.69 1.47 -9.82
N LEU A 20 9.62 1.46 -8.87
CA LEU A 20 9.37 1.01 -7.51
C LEU A 20 9.11 2.22 -6.60
N VAL A 21 8.13 2.07 -5.72
CA VAL A 21 7.91 2.95 -4.58
C VAL A 21 8.37 2.20 -3.35
N CYS A 22 9.32 2.80 -2.62
CA CYS A 22 9.90 2.25 -1.41
C CYS A 22 9.46 3.12 -0.23
N ILE A 23 8.88 2.50 0.81
CA ILE A 23 8.43 3.17 2.02
C ILE A 23 9.39 2.80 3.16
N GLY A 24 9.90 3.81 3.87
CA GLY A 24 10.93 3.66 4.90
C GLY A 24 12.34 3.57 4.33
N ASP A 25 13.34 3.61 5.21
CA ASP A 25 14.76 3.55 4.83
C ASP A 25 15.04 2.28 4.02
N ASN A 26 15.56 2.46 2.80
CA ASN A 26 15.80 1.40 1.84
C ASN A 26 14.59 0.46 1.59
N GLY A 27 13.35 0.94 1.76
CA GLY A 27 12.14 0.13 1.59
C GLY A 27 11.88 -0.87 2.71
N SER A 28 12.38 -0.61 3.92
CA SER A 28 12.23 -1.47 5.10
C SER A 28 10.78 -1.71 5.54
N VAL A 29 9.84 -0.81 5.21
CA VAL A 29 8.42 -0.96 5.55
C VAL A 29 7.68 -1.67 4.42
N ASP A 30 7.80 -1.18 3.19
CA ASP A 30 7.20 -1.80 2.01
C ASP A 30 7.94 -1.40 0.74
N SER A 31 7.87 -2.24 -0.29
CA SER A 31 8.38 -1.93 -1.62
C SER A 31 7.46 -2.54 -2.68
N GLN A 32 6.90 -1.67 -3.53
CA GLN A 32 5.89 -2.08 -4.50
C GLN A 32 6.12 -1.44 -5.87
N PRO A 33 5.90 -2.19 -6.96
CA PRO A 33 5.84 -1.59 -8.29
C PRO A 33 4.56 -0.76 -8.40
N CYS A 34 4.70 0.56 -8.52
CA CYS A 34 3.55 1.47 -8.59
C CYS A 34 3.81 2.62 -9.57
N GLY A 35 2.86 2.83 -10.48
CA GLY A 35 2.87 3.94 -11.45
C GLY A 35 2.14 5.21 -10.99
N GLY A 36 1.52 5.19 -9.81
CA GLY A 36 0.68 6.28 -9.31
C GLY A 36 1.45 7.53 -8.87
N THR A 37 0.70 8.59 -8.55
CA THR A 37 1.25 9.80 -7.92
C THR A 37 1.36 9.60 -6.42
N HIS A 38 2.50 9.94 -5.83
CA HIS A 38 2.77 9.79 -4.40
C HIS A 38 3.23 11.11 -3.79
N VAL A 39 2.90 11.29 -2.52
CA VAL A 39 3.52 12.28 -1.62
C VAL A 39 5.01 11.96 -1.42
N LYS A 40 5.80 12.94 -0.99
CA LYS A 40 7.25 12.73 -0.78
C LYS A 40 7.55 12.01 0.53
N SER A 41 6.71 12.19 1.55
CA SER A 41 6.89 11.61 2.87
C SER A 41 5.56 11.11 3.45
N THR A 42 5.62 10.12 4.36
CA THR A 42 4.43 9.57 5.02
C THR A 42 3.70 10.61 5.88
N GLY A 43 4.41 11.61 6.40
CA GLY A 43 3.82 12.70 7.19
C GLY A 43 2.85 13.58 6.41
N GLU A 44 3.02 13.72 5.09
CA GLU A 44 2.10 14.48 4.22
C GLU A 44 0.71 13.87 4.13
N VAL A 45 0.56 12.58 4.45
CA VAL A 45 -0.75 11.90 4.48
C VAL A 45 -1.62 12.42 5.62
N GLY A 46 -1.01 12.89 6.71
CA GLY A 46 -1.70 13.34 7.91
C GLY A 46 -2.31 12.20 8.73
N GLU A 47 -3.24 12.56 9.61
CA GLU A 47 -3.94 11.60 10.47
C GLU A 47 -4.81 10.64 9.67
N ILE A 48 -4.84 9.38 10.10
CA ILE A 48 -5.69 8.33 9.53
C ILE A 48 -6.37 7.53 10.62
N HIS A 49 -7.58 7.03 10.34
CA HIS A 49 -8.28 6.12 11.23
C HIS A 49 -9.05 5.05 10.45
N ILE A 50 -9.33 3.92 11.10
CA ILE A 50 -10.13 2.84 10.52
C ILE A 50 -11.60 3.17 10.71
N GLY A 51 -12.31 3.47 9.62
CA GLY A 51 -13.73 3.81 9.67
C GLY A 51 -14.64 2.57 9.66
N LYS A 52 -14.22 1.46 9.05
CA LYS A 52 -14.99 0.21 9.05
C LYS A 52 -14.09 -0.99 8.75
N ILE A 53 -14.34 -2.11 9.42
CA ILE A 53 -13.76 -3.41 9.09
C ILE A 53 -14.88 -4.36 8.70
N GLU A 54 -14.77 -4.99 7.52
CA GLU A 54 -15.76 -5.95 7.04
C GLU A 54 -15.12 -7.32 6.77
N LYS A 55 -15.80 -8.39 7.17
CA LYS A 55 -15.43 -9.76 6.79
C LYS A 55 -15.84 -10.01 5.34
N LYS A 56 -14.89 -10.41 4.49
CA LYS A 56 -15.12 -10.74 3.06
C LYS A 56 -14.85 -12.21 2.75
N GLY A 57 -14.65 -13.04 3.77
CA GLY A 57 -14.42 -14.47 3.64
C GLY A 57 -13.76 -15.03 4.89
N ARG A 58 -13.26 -16.27 4.80
CA ARG A 58 -12.50 -16.91 5.88
C ARG A 58 -11.27 -16.09 6.25
N GLU A 59 -10.41 -15.82 5.26
CA GLU A 59 -9.11 -15.14 5.45
C GLU A 59 -9.16 -13.64 5.15
N ASN A 60 -10.08 -13.19 4.29
CA ASN A 60 -10.08 -11.81 3.83
C ASN A 60 -10.88 -10.87 4.74
N ARG A 61 -10.29 -9.70 5.01
CA ARG A 61 -10.94 -8.55 5.66
C ARG A 61 -10.78 -7.33 4.76
N ARG A 62 -11.82 -6.50 4.66
CA ARG A 62 -11.78 -5.22 3.98
C ARG A 62 -11.77 -4.10 5.02
N PHE A 63 -10.68 -3.36 5.05
CA PHE A 63 -10.52 -2.17 5.88
C PHE A 63 -10.89 -0.94 5.05
N ARG A 64 -11.74 -0.07 5.59
CA ARG A 64 -11.97 1.27 5.04
C ARG A 64 -11.22 2.28 5.90
N ILE A 65 -10.19 2.89 5.32
CA ILE A 65 -9.36 3.91 5.96
C ILE A 65 -9.95 5.29 5.61
N ARG A 66 -9.94 6.21 6.58
CA ARG A 66 -10.32 7.62 6.40
C ARG A 66 -9.14 8.51 6.77
N PHE A 67 -9.06 9.68 6.13
CA PHE A 67 -8.10 10.73 6.47
C PHE A 67 -8.73 11.74 7.43
N GLY A 68 -7.89 12.35 8.27
CA GLY A 68 -8.29 13.31 9.29
C GLY A 68 -8.59 12.68 10.66
N PRO A 69 -8.99 13.52 11.62
CA PRO A 69 -9.16 13.13 13.01
C PRO A 69 -10.26 12.07 13.17
N MET A 70 -10.13 11.28 14.23
CA MET A 70 -11.16 10.31 14.60
C MET A 70 -12.47 11.07 14.93
N PRO A 71 -13.63 10.64 14.42
CA PRO A 71 -14.89 11.28 14.79
C PRO A 71 -15.08 11.24 16.31
N ALA A 72 -15.51 12.37 16.88
CA ALA A 72 -15.94 12.42 18.27
C ALA A 72 -17.17 11.49 18.42
N ASN A 73 -17.15 10.68 19.48
CA ASN A 73 -18.25 9.78 19.82
C ASN A 73 -19.52 10.55 20.18
#